data_AF-A0A972QHV4-F1
#
_entry.id   AF-A0A972QHV4-F1
#
_cell.length_a   1.000
_cell.length_b   1.000
_cell.length_c   1.000
_cell.angle_alpha   90.00
_cell.angle_beta   90.00
_cell.angle_gamma   90.00
#
_symmetry.space_group_name_H-M   'P 1'
#
loop_
_entity.id
_entity.type
_entity.pdbx_description
1 polymer ?
#
loop_
_entity_poly.entity_id
_entity_poly.type
_entity_poly.pdbx_seq_one_letter_code
_entity_poly.pdbx_strand_id
1 'polypeptide(L)'
;MGTLIHKCMVKAIRNKGENMRCSLNWAFSRRGILRIMSDSLQCKDWKIAYSEIDEATLYSMPWLFWNAYILRIKSKGEIYNFGLNPSRYWKGNMPFAVNREKVNNLYWNAINVVRFIIVGGILFLIVSMLRQ
;
A
#
# COMPACT_ATOMS: atom_id res chain seq x y z
N MET A 1 2.09 -14.94 -24.78
CA MET A 1 1.56 -14.65 -23.42
C MET A 1 2.73 -14.69 -22.46
N GLY A 2 2.96 -13.65 -21.66
CA GLY A 2 3.98 -13.68 -20.62
C GLY A 2 3.82 -14.88 -19.68
N THR A 3 4.93 -15.32 -19.12
CA THR A 3 5.02 -16.36 -18.08
C THR A 3 4.68 -15.75 -16.71
N LEU A 4 3.99 -16.49 -15.85
CA LEU A 4 3.66 -16.04 -14.50
C LEU A 4 4.90 -16.10 -13.60
N ILE A 5 5.30 -14.96 -13.04
CA ILE A 5 6.45 -14.84 -12.13
C ILE A 5 5.97 -14.89 -10.66
N HIS A 6 4.93 -14.12 -10.34
CA HIS A 6 4.41 -14.04 -8.98
C HIS A 6 2.91 -13.71 -8.97
N LYS A 7 2.20 -14.12 -7.93
CA LYS A 7 0.82 -13.71 -7.69
C LYS A 7 0.55 -13.47 -6.21
N CYS A 8 -0.27 -12.47 -5.92
CA CYS A 8 -0.71 -12.19 -4.55
C CYS A 8 -2.10 -11.57 -4.54
N MET A 9 -2.78 -11.68 -3.40
CA MET A 9 -4.00 -10.92 -3.15
C MET A 9 -3.65 -9.45 -2.91
N VAL A 10 -4.45 -8.56 -3.49
CA VAL A 10 -4.27 -7.11 -3.37
C VAL A 10 -5.60 -6.41 -3.13
N LYS A 11 -5.51 -5.24 -2.49
CA LYS A 11 -6.49 -4.17 -2.67
C LYS A 11 -5.97 -3.21 -3.71
N ALA A 12 -6.79 -2.84 -4.69
CA ALA A 12 -6.37 -2.02 -5.81
C ALA A 12 -7.29 -0.82 -6.02
N ILE A 13 -6.72 0.30 -6.45
CA ILE A 13 -7.42 1.53 -6.81
C ILE A 13 -6.87 2.01 -8.14
N ARG A 14 -7.74 2.55 -8.99
CA ARG A 14 -7.37 3.27 -10.21
C ARG A 14 -7.92 4.69 -10.12
N ASN A 15 -7.08 5.67 -10.37
CA ASN A 15 -7.45 7.08 -10.44
C ASN A 15 -6.98 7.67 -11.77
N LYS A 16 -7.79 8.58 -12.34
CA LYS A 16 -7.39 9.44 -13.46
C LYS A 16 -6.71 10.71 -12.94
N GLY A 17 -5.59 11.11 -13.54
CA GLY A 17 -4.92 12.40 -13.25
C GLY A 17 -3.80 12.32 -12.21
N GLU A 18 -3.24 13.48 -11.84
CA GLU A 18 -1.93 13.58 -11.19
C GLU A 18 -1.93 13.54 -9.66
N ASN A 19 -3.04 13.88 -9.00
CA ASN A 19 -3.03 14.19 -7.57
C ASN A 19 -3.58 13.06 -6.70
N MET A 20 -2.68 12.44 -5.95
CA MET A 20 -3.00 11.54 -4.84
C MET A 20 -2.96 12.36 -3.54
N ARG A 21 -4.08 13.00 -3.17
CA ARG A 21 -4.30 13.41 -1.76
C ARG A 21 -4.94 12.24 -1.01
N CYS A 22 -4.38 11.96 0.16
CA CYS A 22 -4.68 10.81 1.01
C CYS A 22 -6.18 10.46 1.19
N SER A 23 -6.42 9.14 1.29
CA SER A 23 -7.23 8.49 2.33
C SER A 23 -8.76 8.34 2.26
N LEU A 24 -9.45 8.46 1.11
CA LEU A 24 -10.85 7.95 1.01
C LEU A 24 -11.07 6.88 -0.05
N ASN A 25 -10.28 6.87 -1.13
CA ASN A 25 -10.49 5.94 -2.25
C ASN A 25 -10.19 4.47 -1.88
N TRP A 26 -9.51 4.21 -0.75
CA TRP A 26 -9.31 2.84 -0.24
C TRP A 26 -10.60 2.21 0.27
N ALA A 27 -11.60 3.01 0.67
CA ALA A 27 -12.93 2.49 0.99
C ALA A 27 -13.59 1.82 -0.22
N PHE A 28 -13.39 2.39 -1.42
CA PHE A 28 -13.86 1.86 -2.70
C PHE A 28 -12.83 0.99 -3.41
N SER A 29 -11.78 0.55 -2.71
CA SER A 29 -10.77 -0.32 -3.29
C SER A 29 -11.35 -1.68 -3.66
N ARG A 30 -10.97 -2.18 -4.82
CA ARG A 30 -11.36 -3.51 -5.27
C ARG A 30 -10.37 -4.54 -4.77
N ARG A 31 -10.84 -5.71 -4.33
CA ARG A 31 -9.99 -6.85 -3.98
C ARG A 31 -9.81 -7.75 -5.19
N GLY A 32 -8.59 -8.21 -5.46
CA GLY A 32 -8.28 -9.10 -6.58
C GLY A 32 -6.94 -9.79 -6.44
N ILE A 33 -6.58 -10.61 -7.43
CA ILE A 33 -5.26 -11.22 -7.55
C ILE A 33 -4.44 -10.36 -8.51
N LEU A 34 -3.34 -9.78 -8.01
CA LEU A 34 -2.31 -9.20 -8.85
C LEU A 34 -1.40 -10.33 -9.32
N ARG A 35 -1.22 -10.45 -10.64
CA ARG A 35 -0.27 -11.34 -11.29
C ARG A 35 0.84 -10.50 -11.89
N ILE A 36 2.07 -10.82 -11.51
CA ILE A 36 3.29 -10.30 -12.14
C ILE A 36 3.67 -11.29 -13.23
N MET A 37 3.53 -10.88 -14.49
CA MET A 37 3.91 -11.67 -15.65
C MET A 37 5.32 -11.25 -16.10
N SER A 38 5.91 -11.91 -17.09
CA SER A 38 7.19 -11.45 -17.65
C SER A 38 7.08 -10.21 -18.54
N ASP A 39 5.87 -9.86 -18.99
CA ASP A 39 5.61 -8.76 -19.92
C ASP A 39 4.63 -7.69 -19.39
N SER A 40 3.93 -7.99 -18.28
CA SER A 40 2.78 -7.20 -17.84
C SER A 40 2.42 -7.39 -16.36
N LEU A 41 1.72 -6.41 -15.81
CA LEU A 41 0.93 -6.57 -14.58
C LEU A 41 -0.51 -6.89 -14.97
N GLN A 42 -1.11 -7.86 -14.30
CA GLN A 42 -2.52 -8.19 -14.51
C GLN A 42 -3.28 -8.23 -13.18
N CYS A 43 -4.41 -7.54 -13.12
CA CYS A 43 -5.29 -7.57 -11.96
C CYS A 43 -6.73 -7.44 -12.43
N LYS A 44 -7.50 -8.54 -12.35
CA LYS A 44 -8.86 -8.65 -12.93
C LYS A 44 -8.87 -8.25 -14.42
N ASP A 45 -9.64 -7.23 -14.77
CA ASP A 45 -9.81 -6.58 -16.07
C ASP A 45 -8.64 -5.65 -16.45
N TRP A 46 -7.70 -5.39 -15.55
CA TRP A 46 -6.54 -4.56 -15.86
C TRP A 46 -5.38 -5.40 -16.37
N LYS A 47 -4.81 -4.98 -17.48
CA LYS A 47 -3.53 -5.43 -18.01
C LYS A 47 -2.68 -4.20 -18.33
N ILE A 48 -1.52 -4.10 -17.69
CA ILE A 48 -0.60 -2.97 -17.82
C ILE A 48 0.70 -3.55 -18.38
N ALA A 49 1.01 -3.30 -19.64
CA ALA A 49 2.26 -3.76 -20.24
C ALA A 49 3.44 -2.94 -19.69
N TYR A 50 4.59 -3.58 -19.51
CA TYR A 50 5.76 -2.87 -18.95
C TYR A 50 6.26 -1.74 -19.85
N SER A 51 6.07 -1.85 -21.16
CA SER A 51 6.35 -0.81 -22.13
C SER A 51 5.45 0.42 -22.02
N GLU A 52 4.34 0.33 -21.27
CA GLU A 52 3.37 1.40 -21.09
C GLU A 52 3.47 2.04 -19.70
N ILE A 53 4.42 1.59 -18.86
CA ILE A 53 4.65 2.14 -17.54
C ILE A 53 5.51 3.39 -17.68
N ASP A 54 4.94 4.53 -17.33
CA ASP A 54 5.63 5.81 -17.29
C ASP A 54 6.46 5.93 -16.00
N GLU A 55 5.90 5.48 -14.88
CA GLU A 55 6.54 5.53 -13.56
C GLU A 55 6.05 4.36 -12.70
N ALA A 56 6.96 3.74 -11.96
CA ALA A 56 6.61 2.75 -10.95
C ALA A 56 7.36 3.02 -9.65
N THR A 57 6.61 3.09 -8.55
CA THR A 57 7.17 3.34 -7.22
C THR A 57 6.62 2.32 -6.23
N LEU A 58 7.53 1.61 -5.56
CA LEU A 58 7.23 0.67 -4.49
C LEU A 58 7.50 1.36 -3.15
N TYR A 59 6.42 1.70 -2.47
CA TYR A 59 6.46 2.22 -1.11
C TYR A 59 6.56 1.09 -0.10
N SER A 60 7.50 1.20 0.84
CA SER A 60 7.59 0.35 2.01
C SER A 60 7.24 1.16 3.25
N MET A 61 6.22 0.70 3.97
CA MET A 61 5.78 1.30 5.23
C MET A 61 6.06 0.31 6.37
N PRO A 62 6.86 0.68 7.37
CA PRO A 62 7.01 -0.14 8.56
C PRO A 62 5.68 -0.18 9.33
N TRP A 63 5.19 -1.39 9.60
CA TRP A 63 4.13 -1.68 10.55
C TRP A 63 4.73 -2.52 11.68
N LEU A 64 4.19 -2.42 12.90
CA LEU A 64 4.72 -2.97 14.16
C LEU A 64 5.75 -4.13 14.05
N PHE A 65 5.42 -5.23 13.34
CA PHE A 65 6.32 -6.38 13.13
C PHE A 65 6.51 -6.79 11.66
N TRP A 66 5.95 -6.07 10.68
CA TRP A 66 6.05 -6.38 9.25
C TRP A 66 6.02 -5.12 8.40
N ASN A 67 6.56 -5.19 7.17
CA ASN A 67 6.40 -4.09 6.23
C ASN A 67 5.13 -4.26 5.41
N ALA A 68 4.30 -3.22 5.40
CA ALA A 68 3.28 -3.06 4.38
C ALA A 68 3.92 -2.49 3.11
N TYR A 69 3.40 -2.89 1.95
CA TYR A 69 3.89 -2.41 0.66
C TYR A 69 2.75 -1.85 -0.17
N ILE A 70 3.00 -0.73 -0.84
CA ILE A 70 2.12 -0.18 -1.88
C ILE A 70 2.93 -0.07 -3.16
N LEU A 71 2.46 -0.73 -4.22
CA LEU A 71 2.98 -0.53 -5.57
C LEU A 71 2.11 0.49 -6.29
N ARG A 72 2.68 1.64 -6.64
CA ARG A 72 2.07 2.68 -7.46
C ARG A 72 2.62 2.57 -8.88
N ILE A 73 1.74 2.55 -9.86
CA ILE A 73 2.07 2.50 -11.29
C ILE A 73 1.35 3.66 -11.98
N LYS A 74 2.10 4.53 -12.65
CA LYS A 74 1.58 5.51 -13.61
C LYS A 74 1.74 4.92 -15.01
N SER A 75 0.64 4.85 -15.75
CA SER A 75 0.62 4.32 -17.11
C SER A 75 -0.48 5.00 -17.90
N LYS A 76 -0.13 5.58 -19.06
CA LYS A 76 -1.11 6.22 -19.98
C LYS A 76 -2.01 7.26 -19.29
N GLY A 77 -1.45 8.05 -18.37
CA GLY A 77 -2.20 9.07 -17.62
C GLY A 77 -3.12 8.55 -16.51
N GLU A 78 -3.09 7.24 -16.24
CA GLU A 78 -3.80 6.59 -15.14
C GLU A 78 -2.83 6.21 -14.03
N ILE A 79 -3.31 6.25 -12.79
CA ILE A 79 -2.54 5.84 -11.62
C ILE A 79 -3.22 4.63 -10.99
N TYR A 80 -2.48 3.53 -10.94
CA TYR A 80 -2.87 2.30 -10.27
C TYR A 80 -2.11 2.19 -8.95
N ASN A 81 -2.84 1.93 -7.86
CA ASN A 81 -2.26 1.66 -6.56
C ASN A 81 -2.66 0.26 -6.12
N PHE A 82 -1.68 -0.55 -5.73
CA PHE A 82 -1.88 -1.91 -5.24
C PHE A 82 -1.34 -2.01 -3.82
N GLY A 83 -2.22 -2.24 -2.85
CA GLY A 83 -1.85 -2.64 -1.49
C GLY A 83 -1.49 -4.11 -1.50
N LEU A 84 -0.22 -4.41 -1.21
CA LEU A 84 0.38 -5.72 -1.38
C LEU A 84 0.48 -6.46 -0.04
N ASN A 85 0.28 -7.77 -0.07
CA ASN A 85 0.57 -8.61 1.08
C ASN A 85 2.09 -8.65 1.36
N PRO A 86 2.52 -8.70 2.64
CA PRO A 86 3.92 -8.86 2.99
C PRO A 86 4.53 -10.11 2.32
N SER A 87 5.63 -9.91 1.61
CA SER A 87 6.36 -10.99 0.93
C SER A 87 7.82 -10.61 0.74
N ARG A 88 8.72 -11.60 0.76
CA ARG A 88 10.14 -11.39 0.40
C ARG A 88 10.30 -11.00 -1.07
N TYR A 89 9.33 -11.35 -1.93
CA TYR A 89 9.32 -11.00 -3.34
C TYR A 89 9.52 -9.50 -3.57
N TRP A 90 8.84 -8.65 -2.78
CA TRP A 90 8.92 -7.20 -2.90
C TRP A 90 10.28 -6.60 -2.57
N LYS A 91 11.18 -7.36 -1.93
CA LYS A 91 12.55 -6.93 -1.66
C LYS A 91 13.53 -7.29 -2.79
N GLY A 92 13.15 -8.25 -3.65
CA GLY A 92 13.97 -8.71 -4.77
C GLY A 92 13.79 -7.86 -6.02
N ASN A 93 14.46 -8.27 -7.12
CA ASN A 93 14.36 -7.58 -8.40
C ASN A 93 12.98 -7.75 -9.02
N MET A 94 12.43 -6.65 -9.53
CA MET A 94 11.16 -6.64 -10.27
C MET A 94 11.47 -6.72 -11.78
N PRO A 95 10.58 -7.31 -12.60
CA PRO A 95 10.78 -7.44 -14.05
C PRO A 95 10.58 -6.11 -14.83
N PHE A 96 10.45 -4.99 -14.12
CA PHE A 96 10.35 -3.64 -14.67
C PHE A 96 11.08 -2.66 -13.74
N ALA A 97 11.49 -1.52 -14.26
CA ALA A 97 12.14 -0.47 -13.47
C ALA A 97 11.18 0.03 -12.39
N VAL A 98 11.64 0.04 -11.14
CA VAL A 98 10.82 0.44 -9.99
C VAL A 98 11.65 1.26 -9.01
N ASN A 99 11.15 2.46 -8.70
CA ASN A 99 11.69 3.29 -7.64
C ASN A 99 11.26 2.73 -6.28
N ARG A 100 12.13 2.81 -5.28
CA ARG A 100 11.86 2.26 -3.95
C ARG A 100 11.89 3.37 -2.93
N GLU A 101 10.76 3.59 -2.29
CA GLU A 101 10.62 4.65 -1.30
C GLU A 101 10.24 4.07 0.06
N LYS A 102 10.95 4.49 1.10
CA LYS A 102 10.54 4.21 2.48
C LYS A 102 9.68 5.35 2.96
N VAL A 103 8.43 5.06 3.28
CA VAL A 103 7.54 6.05 3.86
C VAL A 103 7.93 6.23 5.32
N ASN A 104 8.31 7.44 5.70
CA ASN A 104 8.58 7.77 7.09
C ASN A 104 7.25 7.92 7.83
N ASN A 105 6.96 7.00 8.75
CA ASN A 105 5.70 6.94 9.47
C ASN A 105 5.72 7.72 10.81
N LEU A 106 6.76 8.53 11.05
CA LEU A 106 6.98 9.24 12.32
C LEU A 106 5.75 10.03 12.78
N TYR A 107 5.10 10.74 11.86
CA TYR A 107 3.90 11.53 12.15
C TYR A 107 2.71 10.66 12.61
N TRP A 108 2.47 9.52 11.94
CA TRP A 108 1.40 8.59 12.31
C TRP A 108 1.69 7.86 13.62
N ASN A 109 2.95 7.51 13.87
CA ASN A 109 3.38 6.91 15.12
C ASN A 109 3.14 7.89 16.29
N ALA A 110 3.48 9.18 16.12
CA ALA A 110 3.25 10.21 17.13
C ALA A 110 1.75 10.36 17.47
N ILE A 111 0.87 10.38 16.46
CA ILE A 111 -0.59 10.44 16.67
C ILE A 111 -1.10 9.23 17.47
N ASN A 112 -0.64 8.02 17.15
CA ASN A 112 -1.07 6.83 17.87
C ASN A 112 -0.60 6.83 19.33
N VAL A 113 0.63 7.28 19.61
CA VAL A 113 1.13 7.43 20.99
C VAL A 113 0.26 8.39 21.79
N VAL A 114 -0.08 9.56 21.22
CA VAL A 114 -0.98 10.53 21.89
C VAL A 114 -2.34 9.89 22.18
N ARG A 115 -2.91 9.13 21.24
CA ARG A 115 -4.18 8.43 21.45
C ARG A 115 -4.10 7.43 22.61
N PHE A 116 -3.02 6.64 22.70
CA PHE A 116 -2.84 5.70 23.80
C PHE A 116 -2.71 6.40 25.16
N ILE A 117 -2.01 7.53 25.23
CA ILE A 117 -1.89 8.34 26.45
C ILE A 117 -3.28 8.87 26.87
N ILE A 118 -4.06 9.40 25.93
CA ILE A 118 -5.41 9.91 26.21
C ILE A 118 -6.31 8.79 26.73
N VAL A 119 -6.36 7.64 26.05
CA VAL A 119 -7.19 6.50 26.46
C VAL A 119 -6.75 5.96 27.82
N GLY A 120 -5.43 5.83 28.06
CA GLY A 120 -4.89 5.41 29.35
C GLY A 120 -5.23 6.38 30.48
N GLY A 121 -5.14 7.69 30.23
CA GLY A 121 -5.52 8.73 31.19
C GLY A 121 -7.01 8.72 31.53
N ILE A 122 -7.89 8.55 30.53
CA ILE A 122 -9.34 8.42 30.74
C ILE A 122 -9.66 7.18 31.60
N LEU A 123 -9.06 6.03 31.29
CA LEU A 123 -9.25 4.81 32.06
C LEU A 123 -8.79 4.96 33.51
N PHE A 124 -7.63 5.61 33.73
CA PHE A 124 -7.13 5.90 35.06
C PHE A 124 -8.11 6.77 35.86
N LEU A 125 -8.65 7.83 35.25
CA LEU A 125 -9.64 8.69 35.89
C LEU A 125 -10.91 7.92 36.27
N ILE A 126 -11.46 7.12 35.37
CA ILE A 126 -12.66 6.29 35.64
C ILE A 126 -12.41 5.35 36.82
N VAL A 127 -11.27 4.63 36.82
CA VAL A 127 -10.91 3.73 37.92
C VAL A 127 -10.73 4.48 39.24
N SER A 128 -10.16 5.69 39.19
CA SER A 128 -9.97 6.53 40.38
C SER A 128 -11.29 7.02 40.97
N MET A 129 -12.28 7.34 40.13
CA MET A 129 -13.63 7.74 40.58
C MET A 129 -14.44 6.58 41.13
N LEU A 130 -14.26 5.36 40.60
CA LEU A 130 -14.92 4.15 41.12
C LEU A 130 -14.34 3.64 42.45
N ARG A 131 -13.16 4.13 42.84
CA ARG A 131 -12.50 3.79 44.11
C ARG A 131 -12.87 4.74 45.27
N GLN A 132 -13.55 5.84 44.99
CA GLN A 132 -14.11 6.77 45.99
C GLN A 132 -15.55 6.39 46.29
#